data_AF-A0A4S3ZS78-F1
#
_entry.id   AF-A0A4S3ZS78-F1
#
_cell.length_a   1.000
_cell.length_b   1.000
_cell.length_c   1.000
_cell.angle_alpha   90.00
_cell.angle_beta   90.00
_cell.angle_gamma   90.00
#
_symmetry.space_group_name_H-M   'P 1'
#
loop_
_entity.id
_entity.type
_entity.pdbx_description
1 polymer ?
#
loop_
_entity_poly.entity_id
_entity_poly.type
_entity_poly.pdbx_seq_one_letter_code
_entity_poly.pdbx_strand_id
1 'polypeptide(L)'
;MGKKITLFIILSALLSAIPVLSQTPLVGSATEVGVTEGKLTVSASGAANYTIPLYLPPGINETVPKIGISYNSQSGVGMLGYGWNLTGLSSITRVPSTKFHNDKIEIINYNLSDNYALDGQRLLLKSGVHGRDGAVYETENYSNTKVTLVGGIEGAPDRGPDYFIVEYADGSKAYYGYIHGNTSNSRSQTEYSITYWENPQGLRINYYYTNWISNTTVLNSIKYGSAGTDMPINEVFFYL
;
A
#
# COMPACT_ATOMS: atom_id res chain seq x y z
N MET A 1 3.83 -26.84 -8.78
CA MET A 1 2.35 -26.96 -8.68
C MET A 1 1.87 -25.77 -7.85
N GLY A 2 1.61 -24.63 -8.49
CA GLY A 2 1.30 -23.38 -7.80
C GLY A 2 -0.14 -23.36 -7.29
N LYS A 3 -0.34 -22.97 -6.03
CA LYS A 3 -1.68 -22.83 -5.42
C LYS A 3 -2.23 -21.45 -5.80
N LYS A 4 -3.33 -21.41 -6.56
CA LYS A 4 -4.09 -20.19 -6.86
C LYS A 4 -5.24 -20.07 -5.88
N ILE A 5 -5.37 -18.93 -5.21
CA ILE A 5 -6.50 -18.62 -4.33
C ILE A 5 -7.32 -17.51 -5.00
N THR A 6 -8.63 -17.73 -5.13
CA THR A 6 -9.60 -16.81 -5.76
C THR A 6 -10.67 -16.44 -4.72
N LEU A 7 -10.89 -15.15 -4.48
CA LEU A 7 -11.87 -14.66 -3.51
C LEU A 7 -13.13 -14.15 -4.25
N PHE A 8 -14.31 -14.67 -3.89
CA PHE A 8 -15.62 -14.19 -4.38
C PHE A 8 -16.38 -13.54 -3.22
N ILE A 9 -16.93 -12.33 -3.42
CA ILE A 9 -17.81 -11.66 -2.46
C ILE A 9 -19.22 -11.62 -3.06
N ILE A 10 -20.19 -12.28 -2.43
CA ILE A 10 -21.60 -12.26 -2.83
C ILE A 10 -22.35 -11.29 -1.91
N LEU A 11 -23.06 -10.32 -2.51
CA LEU A 11 -23.84 -9.31 -1.82
C LEU A 11 -25.34 -9.67 -1.87
N SER A 12 -25.96 -9.94 -0.73
CA SER A 12 -27.43 -10.00 -0.61
C SER A 12 -27.90 -9.02 0.46
N ALA A 13 -28.66 -8.00 0.05
CA ALA A 13 -29.27 -7.02 0.94
C ALA A 13 -30.75 -7.36 1.20
N LEU A 14 -31.13 -7.43 2.47
CA LEU A 14 -32.50 -7.21 2.92
C LEU A 14 -32.46 -6.52 4.30
N LEU A 15 -33.12 -5.37 4.38
CA LEU A 15 -33.11 -4.45 5.51
C LEU A 15 -34.39 -4.63 6.34
N SER A 16 -34.26 -4.98 7.61
CA SER A 16 -35.29 -4.74 8.63
C SER A 16 -34.61 -4.49 9.99
N ALA A 17 -34.86 -3.32 10.57
CA ALA A 17 -34.24 -2.87 11.81
C ALA A 17 -35.01 -3.42 13.03
N ILE A 18 -34.32 -4.22 13.86
CA ILE A 18 -34.77 -4.62 15.19
C ILE A 18 -33.71 -4.11 16.18
N PRO A 19 -34.07 -3.48 17.31
CA PRO A 19 -33.10 -3.08 18.32
C PRO A 19 -32.55 -4.35 19.02
N VAL A 20 -31.28 -4.66 18.79
CA VAL A 20 -30.60 -5.79 19.45
C VAL A 20 -29.90 -5.28 20.70
N LEU A 21 -30.31 -5.83 21.85
CA LEU A 21 -29.61 -5.73 23.12
C LEU A 21 -28.18 -6.26 22.96
N SER A 22 -27.20 -5.52 23.50
CA SER A 22 -25.77 -5.86 23.52
C SER A 22 -25.51 -7.30 23.93
N GLN A 23 -25.29 -8.18 22.94
CA GLN A 23 -24.73 -9.50 23.15
C GLN A 23 -23.20 -9.40 23.07
N THR A 24 -22.54 -10.00 24.05
CA THR A 24 -21.11 -10.32 24.07
C THR A 24 -20.60 -10.77 22.70
N PRO A 25 -19.35 -10.44 22.30
CA PRO A 25 -18.85 -10.86 21.00
C PRO A 25 -18.94 -12.38 20.90
N LEU A 26 -19.67 -12.88 19.91
CA LEU A 26 -19.48 -14.24 19.43
C LEU A 26 -18.06 -14.29 18.86
N VAL A 27 -17.09 -14.68 19.67
CA VAL A 27 -15.95 -15.41 19.15
C VAL A 27 -16.54 -16.74 18.71
N GLY A 28 -16.81 -16.86 17.42
CA GLY A 28 -17.31 -18.10 16.84
C GLY A 28 -16.31 -19.22 17.15
N SER A 29 -16.60 -20.02 18.17
CA SER A 29 -15.91 -21.29 18.43
C SER A 29 -16.51 -22.36 17.51
N ALA A 30 -16.51 -22.09 16.20
CA ALA A 30 -16.81 -23.09 15.19
C ALA A 30 -15.50 -23.79 14.83
N THR A 31 -15.50 -25.11 14.95
CA THR A 31 -14.43 -26.03 14.52
C THR A 31 -14.37 -26.15 12.99
N GLU A 32 -14.74 -25.09 12.28
CA GLU A 32 -14.84 -25.06 10.83
C GLU A 32 -13.59 -24.42 10.23
N VAL A 33 -12.99 -25.11 9.28
CA VAL A 33 -11.79 -24.64 8.57
C VAL A 33 -12.20 -23.44 7.73
N GLY A 34 -11.72 -22.23 8.06
CA GLY A 34 -12.04 -21.01 7.29
C GLY A 34 -12.37 -19.74 8.08
N VAL A 35 -12.25 -19.74 9.42
CA VAL A 35 -12.45 -18.52 10.22
C VAL A 35 -11.27 -17.56 10.04
N THR A 36 -11.53 -16.34 9.56
CA THR A 36 -10.57 -15.23 9.68
C THR A 36 -10.85 -14.48 10.98
N GLU A 37 -9.91 -14.51 11.91
CA GLU A 37 -10.05 -13.80 13.19
C GLU A 37 -10.08 -12.28 12.96
N GLY A 38 -11.26 -11.69 13.04
CA GLY A 38 -11.44 -10.24 12.94
C GLY A 38 -11.36 -9.56 14.31
N LYS A 39 -10.70 -8.40 14.39
CA LYS A 39 -10.60 -7.59 15.61
C LYS A 39 -11.50 -6.35 15.51
N LEU A 40 -12.41 -6.19 16.48
CA LEU A 40 -13.22 -4.98 16.63
C LEU A 40 -12.63 -4.05 17.69
N THR A 41 -12.54 -2.76 17.39
CA THR A 41 -12.14 -1.72 18.34
C THR A 41 -12.93 -0.43 18.13
N VAL A 42 -13.14 0.34 19.19
CA VAL A 42 -13.72 1.69 19.11
C VAL A 42 -12.60 2.73 19.28
N SER A 43 -12.50 3.69 18.36
CA SER A 43 -11.50 4.77 18.46
C SER A 43 -11.88 5.79 19.53
N ALA A 44 -10.92 6.62 19.95
CA ALA A 44 -11.18 7.75 20.84
C ALA A 44 -12.17 8.77 20.26
N SER A 45 -12.32 8.82 18.93
CA SER A 45 -13.32 9.63 18.22
C SER A 45 -14.68 8.95 18.06
N GLY A 46 -14.88 7.77 18.66
CA GLY A 46 -16.13 7.00 18.58
C GLY A 46 -16.34 6.24 17.27
N ALA A 47 -15.31 6.08 16.43
CA ALA A 47 -15.41 5.28 15.21
C ALA A 47 -15.37 3.79 15.55
N ALA A 48 -16.27 2.99 14.97
CA ALA A 48 -16.16 1.54 14.98
C ALA A 48 -15.12 1.11 13.94
N ASN A 49 -14.14 0.32 14.37
CA ASN A 49 -13.09 -0.23 13.52
C ASN A 49 -13.16 -1.75 13.55
N TYR A 50 -12.98 -2.38 12.39
CA TYR A 50 -12.88 -3.84 12.28
C TYR A 50 -11.69 -4.19 11.39
N THR A 51 -10.83 -5.13 11.80
CA THR A 51 -9.67 -5.54 10.98
C THR A 51 -9.66 -7.05 10.81
N ILE A 52 -9.54 -7.50 9.57
CA ILE A 52 -9.50 -8.91 9.18
C ILE A 52 -8.15 -9.16 8.48
N PRO A 53 -7.16 -9.78 9.13
CA PRO A 53 -5.93 -10.18 8.45
C PRO A 53 -6.21 -11.29 7.43
N LEU A 54 -5.55 -11.25 6.29
CA LEU A 54 -5.64 -12.32 5.30
C LEU A 54 -4.50 -13.32 5.53
N TYR A 55 -4.86 -14.57 5.81
CA TYR A 55 -3.89 -15.66 5.97
C TYR A 55 -3.53 -16.23 4.61
N LEU A 56 -2.28 -16.02 4.22
CA LEU A 56 -1.74 -16.47 2.95
C LEU A 56 -0.81 -17.67 3.15
N PRO A 57 -0.68 -18.57 2.15
CA PRO A 57 0.30 -19.64 2.18
C PRO A 57 1.71 -19.13 2.51
N PRO A 58 2.53 -19.90 3.25
CA PRO A 58 3.89 -19.47 3.55
C PRO A 58 4.71 -19.32 2.25
N GLY A 59 5.52 -18.27 2.20
CA GLY A 59 6.59 -18.11 1.22
C GLY A 59 7.89 -18.76 1.67
N ILE A 60 8.95 -18.58 0.89
CA ILE A 60 10.31 -19.00 1.27
C ILE A 60 10.73 -18.21 2.51
N ASN A 61 11.28 -18.88 3.53
CA ASN A 61 11.68 -18.28 4.82
C ASN A 61 10.58 -17.41 5.46
N GLU A 62 9.32 -17.84 5.36
CA GLU A 62 8.15 -17.11 5.91
C GLU A 62 7.97 -15.70 5.34
N THR A 63 8.59 -15.39 4.20
CA THR A 63 8.41 -14.13 3.49
C THR A 63 7.04 -14.12 2.83
N VAL A 64 6.07 -13.49 3.49
CA VAL A 64 4.67 -13.42 3.10
C VAL A 64 4.17 -11.98 3.18
N PRO A 65 3.39 -11.50 2.19
CA PRO A 65 2.79 -10.16 2.27
C PRO A 65 1.78 -10.09 3.43
N LYS A 66 1.92 -9.06 4.25
CA LYS A 66 0.99 -8.78 5.36
C LYS A 66 -0.13 -7.89 4.87
N ILE A 67 -1.16 -8.50 4.31
CA ILE A 67 -2.36 -7.81 3.81
C ILE A 67 -3.57 -8.11 4.66
N GLY A 68 -4.54 -7.20 4.66
CA GLY A 68 -5.76 -7.32 5.44
C GLY A 68 -6.89 -6.49 4.88
N ILE A 69 -8.05 -6.59 5.51
CA ILE A 69 -9.21 -5.76 5.24
C ILE A 69 -9.51 -4.97 6.51
N SER A 70 -9.72 -3.66 6.38
CA SER A 70 -10.14 -2.82 7.50
C SER A 70 -11.44 -2.11 7.20
N TYR A 71 -12.34 -2.10 8.17
CA TYR A 71 -13.50 -1.22 8.23
C TYR A 71 -13.26 -0.08 9.20
N ASN A 72 -13.74 1.12 8.86
CA ASN A 72 -13.88 2.24 9.77
C ASN A 72 -15.18 2.98 9.46
N SER A 73 -16.06 3.11 10.47
CA SER A 73 -17.41 3.67 10.29
C SER A 73 -17.46 5.16 9.93
N GLN A 74 -16.34 5.88 10.08
CA GLN A 74 -16.19 7.29 9.74
C GLN A 74 -15.38 7.49 8.45
N SER A 75 -14.91 6.41 7.82
CA SER A 75 -14.19 6.45 6.55
C SER A 75 -15.16 6.53 5.38
N GLY A 76 -14.73 7.23 4.33
CA GLY A 76 -15.49 7.34 3.08
C GLY A 76 -15.41 6.08 2.23
N VAL A 77 -15.58 6.24 0.91
CA VAL A 77 -15.45 5.15 -0.05
C VAL A 77 -14.00 4.73 -0.18
N GLY A 78 -13.72 3.47 0.14
CA GLY A 78 -12.42 2.82 -0.04
C GLY A 78 -12.39 1.87 -1.24
N MET A 79 -11.26 1.17 -1.41
CA MET A 79 -11.08 0.19 -2.50
C MET A 79 -12.08 -0.99 -2.44
N LEU A 80 -12.66 -1.25 -1.27
CA LEU A 80 -13.60 -2.35 -1.03
C LEU A 80 -15.03 -1.84 -0.75
N GLY A 81 -15.29 -0.57 -1.02
CA GLY A 81 -16.58 0.08 -0.78
C GLY A 81 -16.59 1.00 0.44
N TYR A 82 -17.78 1.43 0.85
CA TYR A 82 -17.95 2.43 1.91
C TYR A 82 -17.44 1.90 3.26
N GLY A 83 -16.53 2.64 3.89
CA GLY A 83 -15.92 2.27 5.16
C GLY A 83 -14.90 1.14 5.08
N TRP A 84 -14.83 0.39 3.97
CA TRP A 84 -13.96 -0.78 3.80
C TRP A 84 -12.75 -0.48 2.91
N ASN A 85 -11.56 -0.83 3.38
CA ASN A 85 -10.30 -0.66 2.67
C ASN A 85 -9.43 -1.91 2.76
N LEU A 86 -8.59 -2.11 1.75
CA LEU A 86 -7.48 -3.07 1.80
C LEU A 86 -6.32 -2.44 2.58
N THR A 87 -5.70 -3.21 3.47
CA THR A 87 -4.54 -2.79 4.28
C THR A 87 -3.31 -3.59 3.90
N GLY A 88 -2.13 -3.07 4.27
CA GLY A 88 -0.84 -3.71 3.96
C GLY A 88 -0.27 -3.35 2.60
N LEU A 89 -0.88 -2.38 1.92
CA LEU A 89 -0.29 -1.71 0.76
C LEU A 89 0.46 -0.47 1.24
N SER A 90 1.54 -0.15 0.53
CA SER A 90 2.38 1.01 0.80
C SER A 90 2.54 1.82 -0.47
N SER A 91 2.59 3.15 -0.33
CA SER A 91 2.83 4.05 -1.45
C SER A 91 3.53 5.34 -1.03
N ILE A 92 4.22 5.94 -2.00
CA ILE A 92 4.72 7.30 -1.89
C ILE A 92 3.77 8.21 -2.66
N THR A 93 3.19 9.18 -1.98
CA THR A 93 2.21 10.11 -2.56
C THR A 93 2.78 11.52 -2.66
N ARG A 94 2.31 12.28 -3.64
CA ARG A 94 2.54 13.73 -3.66
C ARG A 94 1.69 14.38 -2.59
N VAL A 95 2.28 15.34 -1.88
CA VAL A 95 1.61 16.14 -0.86
C VAL A 95 1.84 17.64 -1.13
N PRO A 96 0.84 18.49 -0.84
CA PRO A 96 0.94 19.92 -1.07
C PRO A 96 2.03 20.58 -0.21
N SER A 97 2.42 21.78 -0.59
CA SER A 97 3.23 22.64 0.25
C SER A 97 2.36 23.23 1.37
N THR A 98 2.87 23.22 2.59
CA THR A 98 2.19 23.83 3.74
C THR A 98 3.02 24.96 4.31
N LYS A 99 2.35 25.92 4.96
CA LYS A 99 3.04 27.06 5.58
C LYS A 99 4.09 26.61 6.59
N PHE A 100 3.82 25.54 7.34
CA PHE A 100 4.72 25.00 8.35
C PHE A 100 5.98 24.36 7.76
N HIS A 101 5.86 23.58 6.67
CA HIS A 101 6.99 22.84 6.12
C HIS A 101 7.77 23.59 5.03
N ASN A 102 7.11 24.51 4.33
CA ASN A 102 7.64 25.11 3.09
C ASN A 102 7.57 26.64 3.09
N ASP A 103 7.12 27.27 4.17
CA ASP A 103 6.86 28.72 4.26
C ASP A 103 5.84 29.28 3.25
N LYS A 104 5.19 28.42 2.48
CA LYS A 104 4.19 28.74 1.45
C LYS A 104 3.09 27.69 1.39
N ILE A 105 1.94 28.08 0.88
CA ILE A 105 0.81 27.17 0.63
C ILE A 105 0.66 27.03 -0.88
N GLU A 106 0.85 25.82 -1.39
CA GLU A 106 0.69 25.50 -2.81
C GLU A 106 0.04 24.13 -2.96
N ILE A 107 -0.83 24.02 -3.97
CA ILE A 107 -1.42 22.74 -4.39
C ILE A 107 -0.38 21.87 -5.12
N ILE A 108 -0.73 20.61 -5.37
CA ILE A 108 0.07 19.71 -6.21
C ILE A 108 0.02 20.22 -7.66
N ASN A 109 1.17 20.57 -8.21
CA ASN A 109 1.31 21.17 -9.54
C ASN A 109 1.96 20.25 -10.57
N TYR A 110 2.27 19.00 -10.18
CA TYR A 110 2.96 18.01 -11.01
C TYR A 110 4.31 18.50 -11.50
N ASN A 111 5.06 19.12 -10.60
CA ASN A 111 6.39 19.63 -10.88
C ASN A 111 7.33 19.45 -9.67
N LEU A 112 8.56 19.95 -9.79
CA LEU A 112 9.60 19.81 -8.76
C LEU A 112 9.29 20.50 -7.42
N SER A 113 8.29 21.38 -7.35
CA SER A 113 7.88 22.01 -6.08
C SER A 113 6.96 21.13 -5.26
N ASP A 114 6.46 20.02 -5.82
CA ASP A 114 5.66 19.06 -5.08
C ASP A 114 6.50 18.37 -4.01
N ASN A 115 5.87 18.03 -2.90
CA ASN A 115 6.51 17.31 -1.80
C ASN A 115 6.01 15.87 -1.81
N TYR A 116 6.67 14.99 -1.05
CA TYR A 116 6.35 13.56 -1.03
C TYR A 116 6.04 13.08 0.38
N ALA A 117 5.24 12.03 0.51
CA ALA A 117 4.97 11.35 1.76
C ALA A 117 4.97 9.83 1.56
N LEU A 118 5.67 9.11 2.43
CA LEU A 118 5.64 7.64 2.50
C LEU A 118 4.54 7.22 3.46
N ASP A 119 3.52 6.50 2.98
CA ASP A 119 2.39 6.01 3.79
C ASP A 119 1.73 7.12 4.64
N GLY A 120 1.62 8.32 4.06
CA GLY A 120 1.04 9.52 4.69
C GLY A 120 2.03 10.30 5.56
N GLN A 121 3.24 9.79 5.81
CA GLN A 121 4.27 10.48 6.56
C GLN A 121 5.14 11.33 5.64
N ARG A 122 5.23 12.64 5.88
CA ARG A 122 5.98 13.58 5.04
C ARG A 122 7.46 13.19 4.96
N LEU A 123 8.02 13.32 3.75
CA LEU A 123 9.43 13.14 3.46
C LEU A 123 10.15 14.48 3.47
N LEU A 124 11.21 14.59 4.27
CA LEU A 124 12.05 15.76 4.43
C LEU A 124 13.39 15.54 3.72
N LEU A 125 13.83 16.52 2.93
CA LEU A 125 15.09 16.41 2.20
C LEU A 125 16.26 16.32 3.18
N LYS A 126 17.06 15.25 3.08
CA LYS A 126 18.27 15.04 3.86
C LYS A 126 19.54 15.43 3.11
N SER A 127 19.61 15.09 1.82
CA SER A 127 20.75 15.43 0.96
C SER A 127 20.35 15.42 -0.52
N GLY A 128 21.16 16.05 -1.37
CA GLY A 128 20.86 16.25 -2.79
C GLY A 128 20.01 17.49 -3.05
N VAL A 129 19.30 17.52 -4.19
CA VAL A 129 18.43 18.63 -4.59
C VAL A 129 16.99 18.15 -4.63
N HIS A 130 16.09 18.84 -3.93
CA HIS A 130 14.67 18.44 -3.87
C HIS A 130 14.07 18.18 -5.26
N GLY A 131 13.41 17.02 -5.41
CA GLY A 131 12.73 16.60 -6.63
C GLY A 131 13.66 16.16 -7.76
N ARG A 132 14.99 16.18 -7.58
CA ARG A 132 15.97 15.77 -8.58
C ARG A 132 16.52 14.39 -8.30
N ASP A 133 17.00 13.75 -9.35
CA ASP A 133 17.69 12.46 -9.29
C ASP A 133 18.77 12.44 -8.20
N GLY A 134 18.79 11.37 -7.41
CA GLY A 134 19.70 11.19 -6.29
C GLY A 134 19.32 11.92 -5.00
N ALA A 135 18.20 12.64 -4.95
CA ALA A 135 17.73 13.25 -3.71
C ALA A 135 17.39 12.18 -2.66
N VAL A 136 17.88 12.38 -1.44
CA VAL A 136 17.65 11.48 -0.31
C VAL A 136 16.78 12.18 0.71
N TYR A 137 15.76 11.48 1.18
CA TYR A 137 14.78 11.94 2.13
C TYR A 137 14.74 11.05 3.37
N GLU A 138 14.30 11.64 4.48
CA GLU A 138 13.95 10.97 5.73
C GLU A 138 12.50 11.25 6.09
N THR A 139 11.89 10.38 6.90
CA THR A 139 10.52 10.59 7.38
C THR A 139 10.47 11.67 8.46
N GLU A 140 9.41 12.48 8.45
CA GLU A 140 9.25 13.59 9.41
C GLU A 140 9.31 13.15 10.88
N ASN A 141 8.61 12.07 11.25
CA ASN A 141 8.93 11.38 12.50
C ASN A 141 10.08 10.44 12.18
N TYR A 142 11.25 10.77 12.72
CA TYR A 142 12.49 10.10 12.40
C TYR A 142 12.36 8.58 12.53
N SER A 143 12.67 7.91 11.43
CA SER A 143 12.85 6.46 11.36
C SER A 143 14.19 6.19 10.69
N ASN A 144 14.79 5.02 10.94
CA ASN A 144 16.01 4.57 10.23
C ASN A 144 15.70 4.13 8.78
N THR A 145 14.76 4.82 8.13
CA THR A 145 14.29 4.59 6.77
C THR A 145 14.92 5.65 5.88
N LYS A 146 15.59 5.21 4.81
CA LYS A 146 16.19 6.11 3.83
C LYS A 146 15.42 6.02 2.52
N VAL A 147 14.88 7.14 2.05
CA VAL A 147 14.13 7.20 0.79
C VAL A 147 14.97 7.92 -0.26
N THR A 148 15.32 7.24 -1.35
CA THR A 148 16.09 7.80 -2.46
C THR A 148 15.18 7.96 -3.67
N LEU A 149 15.14 9.18 -4.21
CA LEU A 149 14.48 9.51 -5.46
C LEU A 149 15.42 9.17 -6.62
N VAL A 150 14.92 8.45 -7.62
CA VAL A 150 15.71 8.02 -8.78
C VAL A 150 15.09 8.50 -10.09
N GLY A 151 15.93 9.06 -10.95
CA GLY A 151 15.61 9.51 -12.29
C GLY A 151 14.60 10.66 -12.34
N GLY A 152 14.11 10.89 -13.55
CA GLY A 152 12.97 11.75 -13.83
C GLY A 152 12.16 11.13 -14.96
N ILE A 153 10.86 11.42 -15.01
CA ILE A 153 9.97 10.88 -16.05
C ILE A 153 10.54 11.21 -17.44
N GLU A 154 10.70 10.19 -18.30
CA GLU A 154 11.20 10.38 -19.65
C GLU A 154 10.36 11.42 -20.42
N GLY A 155 11.02 12.38 -21.06
CA GLY A 155 10.37 13.49 -21.76
C GLY A 155 9.72 14.54 -20.85
N ALA A 156 9.67 14.34 -19.53
CA ALA A 156 9.12 15.28 -18.57
C ALA A 156 9.79 15.20 -17.19
N PRO A 157 11.14 15.33 -17.10
CA PRO A 157 11.88 15.09 -15.86
C PRO A 157 11.52 16.07 -14.73
N ASP A 158 11.04 17.26 -15.08
CA ASP A 158 10.57 18.24 -14.09
C ASP A 158 9.19 17.89 -13.52
N ARG A 159 8.47 16.91 -14.10
CA ARG A 159 7.16 16.50 -13.57
C ARG A 159 7.28 15.61 -12.36
N GLY A 160 8.40 14.94 -12.14
CA GLY A 160 8.61 14.08 -10.98
C GLY A 160 9.58 12.94 -11.30
N PRO A 161 9.88 12.12 -10.29
CA PRO A 161 10.85 11.06 -10.43
C PRO A 161 10.34 9.91 -11.28
N ASP A 162 11.31 9.11 -11.74
CA ASP A 162 10.98 7.85 -12.36
C ASP A 162 10.45 6.86 -11.30
N TYR A 163 11.19 6.68 -10.21
CA TYR A 163 10.77 5.84 -9.09
C TYR A 163 11.47 6.24 -7.78
N PHE A 164 11.09 5.59 -6.69
CA PHE A 164 11.77 5.71 -5.41
C PHE A 164 12.30 4.36 -4.93
N ILE A 165 13.40 4.41 -4.18
CA ILE A 165 13.95 3.28 -3.42
C ILE A 165 13.85 3.63 -1.94
N VAL A 166 13.21 2.77 -1.16
CA VAL A 166 13.15 2.86 0.30
C VAL A 166 14.03 1.75 0.88
N GLU A 167 15.02 2.13 1.68
CA GLU A 167 15.91 1.22 2.40
C GLU A 167 15.54 1.25 3.88
N TYR A 168 15.24 0.07 4.46
CA TYR A 168 14.84 -0.08 5.86
C TYR A 168 16.00 -0.53 6.74
N ALA A 169 15.84 -0.36 8.06
CA ALA A 169 16.87 -0.69 9.06
C ALA A 169 17.21 -2.19 9.13
N ASP A 170 16.30 -3.08 8.72
CA ASP A 170 16.51 -4.53 8.65
C ASP A 170 17.29 -4.96 7.39
N GLY A 171 17.70 -3.99 6.56
CA GLY A 171 18.40 -4.21 5.30
C GLY A 171 17.49 -4.55 4.12
N SER A 172 16.19 -4.67 4.34
CA SER A 172 15.22 -4.83 3.24
C SER A 172 15.06 -3.55 2.44
N LYS A 173 14.59 -3.69 1.21
CA LYS A 173 14.37 -2.59 0.28
C LYS A 173 12.99 -2.69 -0.35
N ALA A 174 12.35 -1.56 -0.56
CA ALA A 174 11.13 -1.46 -1.36
C ALA A 174 11.32 -0.48 -2.51
N TYR A 175 10.76 -0.81 -3.66
CA TYR A 175 10.79 0.00 -4.86
C TYR A 175 9.37 0.49 -5.14
N TYR A 176 9.21 1.79 -5.41
CA TYR A 176 7.90 2.43 -5.60
C TYR A 176 7.82 3.10 -6.96
N GLY A 177 6.78 2.78 -7.74
CA GLY A 177 6.62 3.26 -9.11
C GLY A 177 7.66 2.75 -10.09
N TYR A 178 8.48 1.77 -9.71
CA TYR A 178 9.55 1.23 -10.52
C TYR A 178 9.00 0.43 -11.71
N ILE A 179 9.46 0.79 -12.90
CA ILE A 179 9.07 0.12 -14.13
C ILE A 179 10.15 -0.88 -14.55
N HIS A 180 9.81 -2.17 -14.51
CA HIS A 180 10.67 -3.23 -15.02
C HIS A 180 9.98 -3.96 -16.18
N GLY A 181 10.57 -3.86 -17.37
CA GLY A 181 9.95 -4.38 -18.59
C GLY A 181 8.64 -3.66 -18.96
N ASN A 182 7.73 -4.35 -19.63
CA ASN A 182 6.47 -3.77 -20.15
C ASN A 182 5.29 -3.81 -19.14
N THR A 183 5.51 -4.18 -17.87
CA THR A 183 4.43 -4.63 -16.98
C THR A 183 4.16 -3.80 -15.74
N SER A 184 4.96 -2.77 -15.44
CA SER A 184 4.73 -2.01 -14.21
C SER A 184 3.88 -0.76 -14.45
N ASN A 185 2.73 -0.77 -13.80
CA ASN A 185 1.76 0.30 -13.72
C ASN A 185 1.53 0.73 -12.26
N SER A 186 2.56 0.59 -11.42
CA SER A 186 2.55 0.98 -10.01
C SER A 186 2.81 2.47 -9.82
N ARG A 187 2.53 3.31 -10.82
CA ARG A 187 2.72 4.76 -10.78
C ARG A 187 1.54 5.46 -11.46
N SER A 188 1.02 6.48 -10.80
CA SER A 188 0.11 7.47 -11.36
C SER A 188 0.71 8.87 -11.26
N GLN A 189 -0.06 9.89 -11.63
CA GLN A 189 0.41 11.27 -11.55
C GLN A 189 0.62 11.74 -10.09
N THR A 190 -0.13 11.19 -9.14
CA THR A 190 -0.14 11.58 -7.72
C THR A 190 0.48 10.54 -6.79
N GLU A 191 0.69 9.31 -7.26
CA GLU A 191 1.06 8.18 -6.41
C GLU A 191 2.10 7.28 -7.08
N TYR A 192 3.06 6.83 -6.27
CA TYR A 192 4.06 5.81 -6.58
C TYR A 192 3.78 4.64 -5.66
N SER A 193 2.99 3.68 -6.13
CA SER A 193 2.63 2.47 -5.40
C SER A 193 3.83 1.53 -5.31
N ILE A 194 3.92 0.75 -4.23
CA ILE A 194 4.98 -0.25 -4.07
C ILE A 194 4.96 -1.22 -5.25
N THR A 195 6.08 -1.36 -5.95
CA THR A 195 6.28 -2.31 -7.05
C THR A 195 6.72 -3.66 -6.51
N TYR A 196 7.73 -3.65 -5.64
CA TYR A 196 8.15 -4.83 -4.92
C TYR A 196 8.90 -4.49 -3.63
N TRP A 197 8.82 -5.40 -2.68
CA TRP A 197 9.68 -5.45 -1.50
C TRP A 197 10.65 -6.62 -1.62
N GLU A 198 11.88 -6.45 -1.18
CA GLU A 198 12.94 -7.45 -1.23
C GLU A 198 13.75 -7.46 0.07
N ASN A 199 14.00 -8.65 0.62
CA ASN A 199 14.84 -8.80 1.80
C ASN A 199 16.34 -8.89 1.44
N PRO A 200 17.27 -8.83 2.42
CA PRO A 200 18.71 -8.97 2.16
C PRO A 200 19.14 -10.29 1.48
N GLN A 201 18.29 -11.32 1.51
CA GLN A 201 18.52 -12.62 0.86
C GLN A 201 18.00 -12.65 -0.59
N GLY A 202 17.42 -11.55 -1.08
CA GLY A 202 16.85 -11.44 -2.42
C GLY A 202 15.44 -12.00 -2.56
N LEU A 203 14.79 -12.44 -1.46
CA LEU A 203 13.40 -12.90 -1.49
C LEU A 203 12.45 -11.73 -1.71
N ARG A 204 11.55 -11.88 -2.68
CA ARG A 204 10.76 -10.76 -3.22
C ARG A 204 9.24 -10.97 -3.08
N ILE A 205 8.55 -9.86 -2.80
CA ILE A 205 7.09 -9.74 -2.89
C ILE A 205 6.81 -8.69 -3.97
N ASN A 206 6.20 -9.11 -5.07
CA ASN A 206 5.89 -8.27 -6.22
C ASN A 206 4.40 -7.90 -6.24
N TYR A 207 4.11 -6.64 -6.55
CA TYR A 207 2.76 -6.09 -6.61
C TYR A 207 2.46 -5.66 -8.05
N TYR A 208 1.34 -6.14 -8.58
CA TYR A 208 0.89 -5.86 -9.93
C TYR A 208 -0.42 -5.12 -9.87
N TYR A 209 -0.50 -4.04 -10.65
CA TYR A 209 -1.67 -3.18 -10.68
C TYR A 209 -2.38 -3.32 -12.03
N THR A 210 -3.56 -2.73 -12.14
CA THR A 210 -4.20 -2.37 -13.40
C THR A 210 -4.40 -0.86 -13.42
N ASN A 211 -4.25 -0.25 -14.59
CA ASN A 211 -4.59 1.16 -14.80
C ASN A 211 -6.03 1.22 -15.28
N TRP A 212 -6.95 1.58 -14.40
CA TRP A 212 -8.36 1.72 -14.73
C TRP A 212 -8.67 3.15 -15.14
N ILE A 213 -8.54 3.47 -16.44
CA ILE A 213 -9.19 4.59 -17.17
C ILE A 213 -9.02 6.01 -16.57
N SER A 214 -8.26 6.16 -15.49
CA SER A 214 -8.10 7.36 -14.68
C SER A 214 -6.79 7.23 -13.89
N ASN A 215 -6.23 8.33 -13.40
CA ASN A 215 -4.89 8.43 -12.78
C ASN A 215 -4.73 7.68 -11.43
N THR A 216 -5.23 6.45 -11.32
CA THR A 216 -5.24 5.64 -10.10
C THR A 216 -4.77 4.24 -10.40
N THR A 217 -3.91 3.69 -9.54
CA THR A 217 -3.42 2.32 -9.65
C THR A 217 -4.30 1.40 -8.80
N VAL A 218 -4.92 0.39 -9.41
CA VAL A 218 -5.74 -0.61 -8.69
C VAL A 218 -4.95 -1.90 -8.55
N LEU A 219 -4.83 -2.43 -7.34
CA LEU A 219 -4.12 -3.70 -7.12
C LEU A 219 -4.83 -4.84 -7.85
N ASN A 220 -4.09 -5.61 -8.63
CA ASN A 220 -4.60 -6.75 -9.41
C ASN A 220 -4.06 -8.09 -8.88
N SER A 221 -2.75 -8.18 -8.61
CA SER A 221 -2.21 -9.37 -7.96
C SER A 221 -0.96 -9.10 -7.14
N ILE A 222 -0.70 -9.98 -6.16
CA ILE A 222 0.56 -10.02 -5.41
C ILE A 222 1.19 -11.39 -5.62
N LYS A 223 2.46 -11.41 -6.06
CA LYS A 223 3.24 -12.64 -6.25
C LYS A 223 4.42 -12.69 -5.31
N TYR A 224 4.64 -13.82 -4.66
CA TYR A 224 5.71 -13.97 -3.67
C TYR A 224 6.21 -15.41 -3.56
N GLY A 225 7.29 -15.59 -2.80
CA GLY A 225 7.94 -16.89 -2.62
C GLY A 225 8.91 -17.23 -3.75
N SER A 226 9.61 -16.23 -4.27
CA SER A 226 10.76 -16.38 -5.17
C SER A 226 11.90 -15.45 -4.75
N ALA A 227 13.10 -15.72 -5.28
CA ALA A 227 14.24 -14.80 -5.20
C ALA A 227 14.36 -14.01 -6.52
N GLY A 228 14.66 -12.72 -6.43
CA GLY A 228 14.90 -11.86 -7.59
C GLY A 228 13.78 -11.91 -8.64
N THR A 229 14.13 -12.37 -9.85
CA THR A 229 13.21 -12.48 -11.00
C THR A 229 12.71 -13.90 -11.25
N ASP A 230 13.00 -14.85 -10.36
CA ASP A 230 12.54 -16.23 -10.49
C ASP A 230 11.00 -16.31 -10.39
N MET A 231 10.44 -17.40 -10.94
CA MET A 231 9.01 -17.63 -10.91
C MET A 231 8.48 -17.76 -9.46
N PRO A 232 7.56 -16.90 -9.02
CA PRO A 232 6.94 -17.00 -7.70
C PRO A 232 6.09 -18.26 -7.55
N ILE A 233 6.15 -18.89 -6.38
CA ILE A 233 5.35 -20.10 -6.08
C ILE A 233 3.92 -19.79 -5.68
N ASN A 234 3.66 -18.57 -5.20
CA ASN A 234 2.36 -18.11 -4.72
C ASN A 234 1.92 -16.84 -5.46
N GLU A 235 0.63 -16.76 -5.77
CA GLU A 235 -0.03 -15.59 -6.33
C GLU A 235 -1.41 -15.41 -5.71
N VAL A 236 -1.74 -14.17 -5.35
CA VAL A 236 -3.04 -13.74 -4.82
C VAL A 236 -3.64 -12.75 -5.81
N PHE A 237 -4.86 -13.03 -6.28
CA PHE A 237 -5.59 -12.13 -7.17
C PHE A 237 -6.59 -11.28 -6.40
N PHE A 238 -6.75 -10.04 -6.87
CA PHE A 238 -7.70 -9.06 -6.35
C PHE A 238 -8.61 -8.63 -7.48
N TYR A 239 -9.93 -8.77 -7.27
CA TYR A 239 -10.97 -8.32 -8.19
C TYR A 239 -11.66 -7.12 -7.55
N LEU A 240 -11.01 -5.95 -7.67
CA LEU A 240 -11.40 -4.68 -7.07
C LEU A 240 -12.03 -3.76 -8.12
#